data_AF-A0A920VW76-F1
#
_entry.id   AF-A0A920VW76-F1
#
_cell.length_a   1.000
_cell.length_b   1.000
_cell.length_c   1.000
_cell.angle_alpha   90.00
_cell.angle_beta   90.00
_cell.angle_gamma   90.00
#
_symmetry.space_group_name_H-M   'P 1'
#
loop_
_entity.id
_entity.type
_entity.pdbx_description
1 polymer ?
#
loop_
_entity_poly.entity_id
_entity_poly.type
_entity_poly.pdbx_seq_one_letter_code
_entity_poly.pdbx_strand_id
1 'polypeptide(L)'
;MLISLDFGITITDILKKDGDGNLTHQMLPSNQKPSEEFILELFKDINFKKEVDCLALTGGHHQLIGEKIEQTPVIHVNEVDAIGEGGLALSNLDPSKPAIIVSSVQALLAY
;
A
#
# COMPACT_ATOMS: atom_id res chain seq x y z
N MET A 1 10.20 6.86 8.55
CA MET A 1 9.02 5.97 8.52
C MET A 1 8.86 5.38 7.14
N LEU A 2 8.46 4.11 7.04
CA LEU A 2 8.03 3.49 5.78
C LEU A 2 6.51 3.46 5.73
N ILE A 3 5.95 3.85 4.60
CA ILE A 3 4.50 3.86 4.38
C ILE A 3 4.19 3.06 3.14
N SER A 4 3.14 2.23 3.18
CA SER A 4 2.58 1.60 2.00
C SER A 4 1.08 1.80 1.91
N LEU A 5 0.57 2.02 0.70
CA LEU A 5 -0.86 2.07 0.41
C LEU A 5 -1.22 1.08 -0.70
N ASP A 6 -2.28 0.33 -0.50
CA ASP A 6 -2.96 -0.44 -1.53
C ASP A 6 -4.28 0.24 -1.89
N PHE A 7 -4.35 0.84 -3.08
CA PHE A 7 -5.55 1.49 -3.58
C PHE A 7 -6.53 0.48 -4.18
N GLY A 8 -7.14 -0.34 -3.32
CA GLY A 8 -8.20 -1.26 -3.70
C GLY A 8 -9.47 -0.55 -4.16
N ILE A 9 -10.35 -1.28 -4.87
CA ILE A 9 -11.59 -0.74 -5.43
C ILE A 9 -12.54 -0.22 -4.34
N THR A 10 -12.70 -0.98 -3.26
CA THR A 10 -13.64 -0.65 -2.16
C THR A 10 -12.91 -0.05 -0.96
N ILE A 11 -11.70 -0.52 -0.68
CA ILE A 11 -10.91 -0.15 0.48
C ILE A 11 -9.51 0.23 0.04
N THR A 12 -8.98 1.30 0.63
CA THR A 12 -7.57 1.63 0.64
C THR A 12 -6.96 1.13 1.94
N ASP A 13 -6.03 0.20 1.84
CA ASP A 13 -5.26 -0.31 2.98
C ASP A 13 -3.99 0.52 3.15
N ILE A 14 -3.70 0.91 4.38
CA ILE A 14 -2.54 1.73 4.74
C ILE A 14 -1.74 0.99 5.81
N LEU A 15 -0.48 0.71 5.53
CA LEU A 15 0.47 0.25 6.53
C LEU A 15 1.54 1.32 6.77
N LYS A 16 1.89 1.51 8.03
CA LYS A 16 2.99 2.37 8.45
C LYS A 16 3.92 1.57 9.35
N LYS A 17 5.21 1.64 9.06
CA LYS A 17 6.29 1.13 9.92
C LYS A 17 7.10 2.30 10.46
N ASP A 18 7.04 2.51 11.77
CA ASP A 18 7.80 3.57 12.43
C ASP A 18 9.30 3.22 12.57
N GLY A 19 10.08 4.15 13.13
CA GLY A 19 11.53 3.97 13.32
C GLY A 19 11.90 2.89 14.33
N ASP A 20 11.00 2.56 15.25
CA ASP A 20 11.17 1.50 16.25
C ASP A 20 10.74 0.12 15.71
N GLY A 21 10.16 0.11 14.50
CA GLY A 21 9.72 -1.09 13.79
C GLY A 21 8.28 -1.50 14.08
N ASN A 22 7.50 -0.70 14.81
CA ASN A 22 6.09 -0.98 15.05
C ASN A 22 5.30 -0.82 13.76
N LEU A 23 4.41 -1.77 13.51
CA LEU A 23 3.49 -1.75 12.38
C LEU A 23 2.12 -1.29 12.83
N THR A 24 1.57 -0.31 12.13
CA THR A 24 0.17 0.10 12.26
C THR A 24 -0.53 -0.10 10.92
N HIS A 25 -1.75 -0.64 10.98
CA HIS A 25 -2.60 -0.88 9.83
C HIS A 25 -3.89 -0.07 9.98
N GLN A 26 -4.33 0.53 8.88
CA GLN A 26 -5.55 1.32 8.80
C GLN A 26 -6.25 1.03 7.47
N MET A 27 -7.57 0.99 7.49
CA MET A 27 -8.41 0.81 6.31
C MET A 27 -9.29 2.06 6.11
N LEU A 28 -9.41 2.52 4.87
CA LEU A 28 -10.27 3.64 4.49
C LEU A 28 -11.15 3.26 3.29
N PRO A 29 -12.40 3.73 3.20
CA PRO A 29 -13.19 3.56 1.99
C PRO A 29 -12.55 4.26 0.77
N SER A 30 -12.47 3.58 -0.36
CA SER A 30 -11.93 4.10 -1.64
C SER A 30 -12.96 4.98 -2.37
N ASN A 31 -13.37 6.08 -1.74
CA ASN A 31 -14.43 6.96 -2.24
C ASN A 31 -13.99 7.90 -3.37
N GLN A 32 -12.69 7.98 -3.65
CA GLN A 32 -12.11 8.84 -4.67
C GLN A 32 -10.89 8.16 -5.31
N LYS A 33 -10.51 8.63 -6.50
CA LYS A 33 -9.24 8.24 -7.10
C LYS A 33 -8.09 8.78 -6.26
N PRO A 34 -6.97 8.03 -6.13
CA PRO A 34 -5.81 8.53 -5.43
C PRO A 34 -5.20 9.73 -6.15
N SER A 35 -4.75 10.71 -5.36
CA SER A 35 -3.97 11.86 -5.82
C SER A 35 -2.88 12.18 -4.79
N GLU A 36 -1.90 12.99 -5.18
CA GLU A 36 -0.84 13.44 -4.26
C GLU A 36 -1.44 14.24 -3.10
N GLU A 37 -2.44 15.08 -3.36
CA GLU A 37 -3.14 15.87 -2.33
C GLU A 37 -3.85 14.98 -1.33
N PHE A 38 -4.51 13.90 -1.79
CA PHE A 38 -5.15 12.93 -0.90
C PHE A 38 -4.12 12.27 0.03
N ILE A 39 -2.98 11.84 -0.50
CA ILE A 39 -1.91 11.21 0.29
C ILE A 39 -1.39 12.21 1.33
N LEU A 40 -1.14 13.46 0.94
CA LEU A 40 -0.69 14.49 1.88
C LEU A 40 -1.75 14.81 2.95
N GLU A 41 -3.04 14.79 2.60
CA GLU A 41 -4.13 14.96 3.56
C GLU A 41 -4.20 13.82 4.58
N LEU A 42 -4.03 12.57 4.13
CA LEU A 42 -3.97 11.39 5.02
C LEU A 42 -2.86 11.47 6.06
N PHE A 43 -1.76 12.14 5.70
CA PHE A 43 -0.55 12.26 6.51
C PHE A 43 -0.28 13.70 6.95
N LYS A 44 -1.32 14.55 7.03
CA LYS A 44 -1.18 15.98 7.35
C LYS A 44 -0.56 16.27 8.72
N ASP A 45 -0.67 15.32 9.64
CA ASP A 45 -0.17 15.46 11.02
C ASP A 45 1.30 15.06 11.15
N ILE A 46 1.96 14.65 10.05
CA ILE A 46 3.40 14.37 10.00
C ILE A 46 4.08 15.26 8.94
N ASN A 47 5.34 15.60 9.17
CA ASN A 47 6.16 16.27 8.17
C ASN A 47 6.60 15.25 7.12
N PHE A 48 5.79 15.09 6.08
CA PHE A 48 5.98 14.05 5.05
C PHE A 48 7.42 13.98 4.53
N LYS A 49 7.97 15.13 4.12
CA LYS A 49 9.34 15.25 3.63
C LYS A 49 10.44 14.81 4.62
N LYS A 50 10.26 15.02 5.93
CA LYS A 50 11.29 14.74 6.94
C LYS A 50 11.11 13.39 7.62
N GLU A 51 9.87 12.90 7.68
CA GLU A 51 9.50 11.75 8.50
C GLU A 51 9.23 10.51 7.65
N VAL A 52 8.97 10.65 6.34
CA VAL A 52 8.71 9.54 5.43
C VAL A 52 9.93 9.28 4.55
N ASP A 53 10.56 8.12 4.78
CA ASP A 53 11.77 7.70 4.06
C ASP A 53 11.41 7.11 2.69
N CYS A 54 10.26 6.42 2.63
CA CYS A 54 9.79 5.72 1.44
C CYS A 54 8.27 5.59 1.47
N LEU A 55 7.65 5.81 0.32
CA LEU A 55 6.24 5.55 0.07
C LEU A 55 6.11 4.45 -1.00
N ALA A 56 5.56 3.30 -0.64
CA ALA A 56 5.27 2.22 -1.60
C ALA A 56 3.78 2.19 -1.95
N LEU A 57 3.44 2.11 -3.23
CA LEU A 57 2.05 2.14 -3.70
C LEU A 57 1.74 0.93 -4.57
N THR A 58 0.57 0.34 -4.35
CA THR A 58 0.00 -0.75 -5.16
C THR A 58 -1.51 -0.54 -5.34
N GLY A 59 -2.20 -1.48 -5.98
CA GLY A 59 -3.63 -1.43 -6.27
C GLY A 59 -3.95 -0.71 -7.58
N GLY A 60 -5.16 -0.90 -8.10
CA GLY A 60 -5.49 -0.60 -9.50
C GLY A 60 -5.28 0.84 -9.99
N HIS A 61 -5.13 1.81 -9.08
CA HIS A 61 -4.93 3.23 -9.42
C HIS A 61 -3.59 3.82 -8.96
N HIS A 62 -2.62 3.00 -8.51
CA HIS A 62 -1.34 3.53 -8.00
C HIS A 62 -0.57 4.38 -9.03
N GLN A 63 -0.73 4.09 -10.33
CA GLN A 63 -0.06 4.80 -11.43
C GLN A 63 -0.54 6.24 -11.64
N LEU A 64 -1.61 6.66 -10.97
CA LEU A 64 -2.08 8.06 -11.00
C LEU A 64 -1.19 8.98 -10.16
N ILE A 65 -0.33 8.42 -9.31
CA ILE A 65 0.61 9.15 -8.47
C ILE A 65 1.97 9.22 -9.18
N GLY A 66 2.66 10.36 -9.09
CA GLY A 66 3.98 10.51 -9.65
C GLY A 66 5.06 9.75 -8.85
N GLU A 67 6.28 9.75 -9.39
CA GLU A 67 7.44 9.04 -8.80
C GLU A 67 7.98 9.69 -7.50
N LYS A 68 7.47 10.85 -7.09
CA LYS A 68 7.90 11.59 -5.88
C LYS A 68 6.77 12.44 -5.29
N ILE A 69 6.69 12.50 -3.96
CA ILE A 69 5.85 13.44 -3.21
C ILE A 69 6.73 14.19 -2.21
N GLU A 70 6.71 15.52 -2.23
CA GLU A 70 7.54 16.38 -1.35
C GLU A 70 9.03 15.98 -1.23
N GLN A 71 9.61 15.42 -2.29
CA GLN A 71 10.98 14.86 -2.39
C GLN A 71 11.16 13.43 -1.87
N THR A 72 10.16 12.85 -1.20
CA THR A 72 10.14 11.44 -0.82
C THR A 72 9.91 10.58 -2.07
N PRO A 73 10.75 9.57 -2.35
CA PRO A 73 10.54 8.63 -3.44
C PRO A 73 9.23 7.86 -3.29
N VAL A 74 8.51 7.74 -4.40
CA VAL A 74 7.36 6.83 -4.54
C VAL A 74 7.84 5.59 -5.27
N ILE A 75 7.58 4.43 -4.70
CA ILE A 75 7.88 3.13 -5.30
C ILE A 75 6.55 2.50 -5.71
N HIS A 76 6.36 2.32 -7.00
CA HIS A 76 5.23 1.59 -7.54
C HIS A 76 5.53 0.09 -7.55
N VAL A 77 4.64 -0.69 -6.94
CA VAL A 77 4.75 -2.15 -6.85
C VAL A 77 3.59 -2.76 -7.62
N ASN A 78 3.87 -3.78 -8.44
CA ASN A 78 2.81 -4.54 -9.11
C ASN A 78 1.94 -5.25 -8.06
N GLU A 79 0.62 -5.18 -8.22
CA GLU A 79 -0.32 -5.76 -7.26
C GLU A 79 -0.17 -7.28 -7.09
N VAL A 80 0.12 -8.01 -8.17
CA VAL A 80 0.33 -9.46 -8.11
C VAL A 80 1.59 -9.78 -7.30
N ASP A 81 2.67 -9.03 -7.51
CA ASP A 81 3.91 -9.21 -6.75
C ASP A 81 3.72 -8.84 -5.27
N ALA A 82 3.03 -7.72 -5.00
CA ALA A 82 2.74 -7.28 -3.63
C ALA A 82 1.93 -8.33 -2.85
N ILE A 83 0.88 -8.89 -3.46
CA ILE A 83 0.07 -9.95 -2.87
C ILE A 83 0.88 -11.24 -2.69
N GLY A 84 1.65 -11.63 -3.71
CA GLY A 84 2.45 -12.85 -3.68
C GLY A 84 3.53 -12.83 -2.60
N GLU A 85 4.39 -11.81 -2.63
CA GLU A 85 5.50 -11.65 -1.69
C GLU A 85 4.99 -11.35 -0.27
N GLY A 86 4.00 -10.47 -0.14
CA GLY A 86 3.40 -10.14 1.15
C GLY A 86 2.68 -11.33 1.79
N GLY A 87 1.88 -12.06 1.00
CA GLY A 87 1.18 -13.25 1.46
C GLY A 87 2.14 -14.37 1.85
N LEU A 88 3.18 -14.62 1.04
CA LEU A 88 4.21 -15.60 1.36
C LEU A 88 4.97 -15.23 2.65
N ALA A 89 5.39 -13.96 2.79
CA ALA A 89 6.11 -13.48 3.98
C ALA A 89 5.28 -13.63 5.27
N LEU A 90 3.96 -13.45 5.20
CA LEU A 90 3.05 -13.60 6.35
C LEU A 90 2.66 -15.06 6.65
N SER A 91 2.82 -15.96 5.67
CA SER A 91 2.34 -17.34 5.78
C SER A 91 3.18 -18.26 6.69
N ASN A 92 4.41 -17.85 7.04
CA ASN A 92 5.45 -18.72 7.64
C ASN A 92 5.76 -20.00 6.83
N LEU A 93 5.35 -20.06 5.56
CA LEU A 93 5.74 -21.15 4.67
C LEU A 93 7.23 -21.02 4.30
N ASP A 94 7.82 -22.14 3.93
CA ASP A 94 9.20 -22.21 3.44
C ASP A 94 9.29 -21.53 2.06
N PRO A 95 10.00 -20.38 1.92
CA PRO A 95 10.07 -19.65 0.66
C PRO A 95 10.79 -20.42 -0.46
N SER A 96 11.52 -21.49 -0.13
CA SER A 96 12.16 -22.36 -1.13
C SER A 96 11.20 -23.34 -1.81
N LYS A 97 9.95 -23.44 -1.32
CA LYS A 97 8.94 -24.34 -1.87
C LYS A 97 7.89 -23.55 -2.65
N PRO A 98 7.40 -24.08 -3.78
CA PRO A 98 6.30 -23.47 -4.50
C PRO A 98 5.06 -23.35 -3.59
N ALA A 99 4.46 -22.17 -3.58
CA ALA A 99 3.22 -21.88 -2.89
C ALA A 99 2.23 -21.18 -3.84
N ILE A 100 0.94 -21.38 -3.61
CA ILE A 100 -0.13 -20.63 -4.27
C ILE A 100 -0.72 -19.69 -3.23
N ILE A 101 -0.59 -18.39 -3.46
CA ILE A 101 -1.27 -17.35 -2.68
C ILE A 101 -2.56 -17.00 -3.42
N VAL A 102 -3.68 -17.07 -2.71
CA VAL A 102 -5.00 -16.72 -3.25
C VAL A 102 -5.49 -15.49 -2.52
N SER A 103 -5.57 -14.36 -3.23
CA SER A 103 -6.28 -13.17 -2.75
C SER A 103 -7.72 -13.21 -3.25
N SER A 104 -8.68 -13.24 -2.32
CA SER A 104 -10.11 -13.22 -2.62
C SER A 104 -10.67 -11.81 -2.40
N VAL A 105 -10.29 -10.87 -3.26
CA VAL A 105 -10.88 -9.53 -3.29
C VAL A 105 -12.07 -9.48 -4.26
N GLN A 106 -13.03 -8.62 -3.93
CA GLN A 106 -14.45 -8.71 -4.26
C GLN A 106 -14.79 -8.96 -5.74
N ALA A 107 -15.50 -10.06 -6.02
CA ALA A 107 -16.33 -10.21 -7.21
C ALA A 107 -17.67 -9.52 -6.96
N LEU A 108 -17.86 -8.29 -7.47
CA LEU A 108 -19.21 -7.74 -7.60
C LEU A 108 -19.90 -8.48 -8.76
N LEU A 109 -20.51 -9.63 -8.47
CA LEU A 109 -21.52 -10.21 -9.35
C LEU A 109 -22.74 -9.30 -9.26
N ALA A 110 -22.84 -8.35 -10.19
CA ALA A 110 -24.10 -7.68 -10.48
C ALA A 110 -25.04 -8.74 -11.08
N TYR A 111 -26.03 -9.18 -10.30
CA TYR A 111 -27.23 -9.86 -10.80
C TYR A 111 -28.32 -8.83 -11.07
#